data_AF-A0A671XIG8-F1
#
_entry.id   AF-A0A671XIG8-F1
#
_cell.length_a   1.000
_cell.length_b   1.000
_cell.length_c   1.000
_cell.angle_alpha   90.00
_cell.angle_beta   90.00
_cell.angle_gamma   90.00
#
_symmetry.space_group_name_H-M   'P 1'
#
loop_
_entity.id
_entity.type
_entity.pdbx_description
1 polymer ?
#
loop_
_entity_poly.entity_id
_entity_poly.type
_entity_poly.pdbx_seq_one_letter_code
_entity_poly.pdbx_strand_id
1 'polypeptide(L)'
;MKIFLLLLLSSHFAFSVKHSLKYITTASSGLPDFPEFVAAAVVDDNLLVYCDGNEKIIEPKHEWVKKVLEDDPQHLELYNSACFEWDPTYFKATINSLKQRFNQSRGVHILQRVTGCEWDDETGEIIGFNQYGYDGEDFISIDLKTETWIAPKQQAVITKLRWDTNKARMKYNQNFLTVIYPEWLKMYLDYGRSSLLRTELPSVSLLQKTPSSPVSCLATGFYPHRASLVWRKDGEELHEEVDHGEILPNHDGTFQMSVDLNLSSVTPEDWTRYDCVFQLSGVKEDIVTKLEKDRIRTNEVKPSNMTVLVTAAVVVLALILIGAAGFIVYKKKKAISPPSCK
;
A
#
# COMPACT_ATOMS: atom_id res chain seq x y z
N MET A 1 -39.91 28.41 -9.50
CA MET A 1 -38.57 28.67 -8.92
C MET A 1 -38.39 27.82 -7.67
N LYS A 2 -37.76 26.66 -7.79
CA LYS A 2 -37.23 25.90 -6.66
C LYS A 2 -35.74 25.76 -6.92
N ILE A 3 -34.97 26.51 -6.14
CA ILE A 3 -33.51 26.51 -6.15
C ILE A 3 -33.08 25.16 -5.56
N PHE A 4 -32.54 24.27 -6.39
CA PHE A 4 -31.79 23.11 -5.91
C PHE A 4 -30.42 23.64 -5.46
N LEU A 5 -30.21 23.72 -4.15
CA LEU A 5 -28.90 23.92 -3.57
C LEU A 5 -28.17 22.57 -3.68
N LEU A 6 -27.29 22.41 -4.68
CA LEU A 6 -26.27 21.36 -4.61
C LEU A 6 -25.27 21.75 -3.52
N LEU A 7 -25.35 21.08 -2.38
CA LEU A 7 -24.27 21.07 -1.40
C LEU A 7 -23.13 20.26 -1.99
N LEU A 8 -22.17 20.96 -2.63
CA LEU A 8 -20.82 20.45 -2.84
C LEU A 8 -20.19 20.32 -1.44
N LEU A 9 -20.36 19.15 -0.82
CA LEU A 9 -19.52 18.72 0.29
C LEU A 9 -18.14 18.48 -0.30
N SER A 10 -17.32 19.53 -0.39
CA SER A 10 -15.87 19.39 -0.36
C SER A 10 -15.53 18.80 1.01
N SER A 11 -15.57 17.47 1.11
CA SER A 11 -15.03 16.73 2.24
C SER A 11 -13.53 16.93 2.23
N HIS A 12 -13.07 18.06 2.78
CA HIS A 12 -11.73 18.15 3.31
C HIS A 12 -11.65 17.09 4.39
N PHE A 13 -11.11 15.93 4.05
CA PHE A 13 -10.69 14.94 5.03
C PHE A 13 -9.58 15.61 5.85
N ALA A 14 -9.95 16.26 6.94
CA ALA A 14 -9.02 16.51 8.02
C ALA A 14 -8.71 15.12 8.60
N PHE A 15 -7.67 14.49 8.06
CA PHE A 15 -7.15 13.26 8.64
C PHE A 15 -6.55 13.66 10.00
N SER A 16 -7.27 13.40 11.08
CA SER A 16 -6.65 13.33 12.40
C SER A 16 -5.45 12.39 12.29
N VAL A 17 -4.29 12.82 12.81
CA VAL A 17 -3.07 12.02 12.74
C VAL A 17 -3.16 10.93 13.80
N LYS A 18 -3.60 9.75 13.36
CA LYS A 18 -3.69 8.57 14.21
C LYS A 18 -2.37 7.83 14.21
N HIS A 19 -1.75 7.80 15.37
CA HIS A 19 -0.56 7.00 15.66
C HIS A 19 -0.96 5.64 16.21
N SER A 20 -0.14 4.62 15.97
CA SER A 20 -0.38 3.27 16.49
C SER A 20 0.90 2.60 16.95
N LEU A 21 0.81 1.87 18.06
CA LEU A 21 1.82 0.91 18.51
C LEU A 21 1.20 -0.49 18.46
N LYS A 22 1.79 -1.40 17.70
CA LYS A 22 1.34 -2.78 17.54
C LYS A 22 2.47 -3.74 17.91
N TYR A 23 2.17 -4.70 18.78
CA TYR A 23 2.95 -5.90 18.99
C TYR A 23 2.29 -7.05 18.25
N ILE A 24 3.03 -7.65 17.33
CA ILE A 24 2.58 -8.76 16.49
C ILE A 24 3.39 -9.98 16.92
N THR A 25 2.71 -11.00 17.41
CA THR A 25 3.34 -12.23 17.90
C THR A 25 2.81 -13.41 17.11
N THR A 26 3.70 -14.29 16.67
CA THR A 26 3.33 -15.55 15.99
C THR A 26 4.07 -16.69 16.67
N ALA A 27 3.33 -17.71 17.07
CA ALA A 27 3.90 -18.96 17.57
C ALA A 27 3.38 -20.13 16.74
N SER A 28 4.22 -21.14 16.56
CA SER A 28 3.90 -22.31 15.76
C SER A 28 4.22 -23.63 16.47
N SER A 29 3.52 -24.69 16.07
CA SER A 29 3.79 -26.06 16.51
C SER A 29 3.76 -26.98 15.31
N GLY A 30 4.75 -27.87 15.19
CA GLY A 30 4.83 -28.85 14.10
C GLY A 30 5.48 -28.34 12.82
N LEU A 31 6.14 -27.18 12.86
CA LEU A 31 6.97 -26.63 11.78
C LEU A 31 8.45 -26.69 12.18
N PRO A 32 9.25 -27.64 11.63
CA PRO A 32 10.66 -27.79 12.00
C PRO A 32 11.55 -26.63 11.53
N ASP A 33 11.25 -26.07 10.35
CA ASP A 33 12.09 -25.06 9.67
C ASP A 33 11.64 -23.61 9.94
N PHE A 34 10.66 -23.41 10.82
CA PHE A 34 10.16 -22.10 11.21
C PHE A 34 10.34 -21.91 12.72
N PRO A 35 10.65 -20.69 13.21
CA PRO A 35 10.78 -20.48 14.63
C PRO A 35 9.51 -20.86 15.40
N GLU A 36 9.67 -21.46 16.59
CA GLU A 36 8.51 -21.78 17.44
C GLU A 36 7.79 -20.51 17.89
N PHE A 37 8.50 -19.38 17.93
CA PHE A 37 7.99 -18.09 18.37
C PHE A 37 8.74 -16.93 17.70
N VAL A 38 8.01 -15.94 17.21
CA VAL A 38 8.55 -14.64 16.76
C VAL A 38 7.65 -13.51 17.26
N ALA A 39 8.23 -12.35 17.52
CA ALA A 39 7.49 -11.14 17.82
C ALA A 39 8.10 -9.90 17.18
N ALA A 40 7.24 -8.93 16.88
CA ALA A 40 7.61 -7.66 16.28
C ALA A 40 6.87 -6.51 16.97
N ALA A 41 7.56 -5.39 17.21
CA ALA A 41 6.97 -4.14 17.62
C ALA A 41 6.97 -3.15 16.44
N VAL A 42 5.84 -2.52 16.19
CA VAL A 42 5.59 -1.68 15.01
C VAL A 42 4.95 -0.37 15.45
N VAL A 43 5.47 0.77 14.97
CA VAL A 43 4.88 2.10 15.16
C VAL A 43 4.57 2.71 13.81
N ASP A 44 3.30 3.06 13.59
CA ASP A 44 2.81 3.59 12.30
C ASP A 44 3.26 2.77 11.10
N ASP A 45 3.18 1.45 11.28
CA ASP A 45 3.54 0.44 10.29
C ASP A 45 5.06 0.39 9.96
N ASN A 46 5.90 1.11 10.73
CA ASN A 46 7.36 0.96 10.73
C ASN A 46 7.78 -0.10 11.75
N LEU A 47 8.57 -1.09 11.33
CA LEU A 47 9.11 -2.13 12.21
C LEU A 47 10.22 -1.54 13.10
N LEU A 48 10.01 -1.51 14.41
CA LEU A 48 10.99 -0.99 15.36
C LEU A 48 11.93 -2.08 15.86
N VAL A 49 11.33 -3.18 16.31
CA VAL A 49 12.02 -4.29 16.97
C VAL A 49 11.49 -5.59 16.42
N TYR A 50 12.40 -6.51 16.13
CA TYR A 50 12.08 -7.89 15.82
C TYR A 50 12.82 -8.81 16.79
N CYS A 51 12.21 -9.94 17.14
CA CYS A 51 12.89 -11.00 17.83
C CYS A 51 12.38 -12.38 17.38
N ASP A 52 13.33 -13.30 17.28
CA ASP A 52 13.11 -14.73 17.10
C ASP A 52 13.37 -15.41 18.45
N GLY A 53 12.39 -16.17 18.95
CA GLY A 53 12.48 -16.83 20.25
C GLY A 53 13.55 -17.93 20.35
N ASN A 54 14.10 -18.39 19.22
CA ASN A 54 15.26 -19.30 19.18
C ASN A 54 16.59 -18.53 19.37
N GLU A 55 16.59 -17.26 18.98
CA GLU A 55 17.71 -16.36 19.16
C GLU A 55 17.60 -15.67 20.53
N LYS A 56 18.68 -15.08 21.02
CA LYS A 56 18.69 -14.32 22.28
C LYS A 56 19.06 -12.86 22.06
N ILE A 57 18.58 -12.33 20.94
CA ILE A 57 18.93 -10.99 20.47
C ILE A 57 17.65 -10.25 20.13
N ILE A 58 17.47 -9.09 20.76
CA ILE A 58 16.49 -8.10 20.36
C ILE A 58 17.11 -7.31 19.20
N GLU A 59 16.48 -7.30 18.04
CA GLU A 59 16.98 -6.63 16.85
C GLU A 59 16.30 -5.26 16.65
N PRO A 60 16.91 -4.14 17.09
CA PRO A 60 16.42 -2.82 16.74
C PRO A 60 16.65 -2.55 15.25
N LYS A 61 15.64 -2.01 14.55
CA LYS A 61 15.71 -1.71 13.11
C LYS A 61 16.07 -0.26 12.80
N HIS A 62 16.10 0.61 13.81
CA HIS A 62 16.47 2.00 13.67
C HIS A 62 17.43 2.44 14.78
N GLU A 63 18.35 3.36 14.46
CA GLU A 63 19.32 3.89 15.42
C GLU A 63 18.65 4.57 16.63
N TRP A 64 17.53 5.26 16.42
CA TRP A 64 16.79 5.88 17.52
C TRP A 64 16.14 4.84 18.44
N VAL A 65 15.75 3.67 17.92
CA VAL A 65 15.23 2.55 18.74
C VAL A 65 16.35 1.97 19.59
N LYS A 66 17.55 1.81 19.02
CA LYS A 66 18.73 1.39 19.76
C LYS A 66 19.02 2.35 20.92
N LYS A 67 18.93 3.66 20.66
CA LYS A 67 19.09 4.69 21.69
C LYS A 67 18.03 4.58 22.81
N VAL A 68 16.76 4.32 22.49
CA VAL A 68 15.72 4.07 23.51
C VAL A 68 16.12 2.92 24.44
N LEU A 69 16.61 1.81 23.88
CA LEU A 69 17.01 0.63 24.66
C LEU A 69 18.28 0.85 25.48
N GLU A 70 19.17 1.76 25.05
CA GLU A 70 20.36 2.18 25.78
C GLU A 70 20.02 3.15 26.93
N ASP A 71 19.12 4.11 26.68
CA ASP A 71 18.68 5.11 27.65
C ASP A 71 17.74 4.51 28.73
N ASP A 72 16.98 3.45 28.39
CA ASP A 72 16.09 2.73 29.31
C ASP A 72 16.39 1.21 29.34
N PRO A 73 17.32 0.77 30.21
CA PRO A 73 17.65 -0.65 30.36
C PRO A 73 16.49 -1.51 30.88
N GLN A 74 15.54 -0.94 31.62
CA GLN A 74 14.37 -1.70 32.11
C GLN A 74 13.44 -2.03 30.95
N HIS A 75 13.31 -1.12 29.99
CA HIS A 75 12.57 -1.35 28.77
C HIS A 75 13.21 -2.47 27.93
N LEU A 76 14.53 -2.48 27.79
CA LEU A 76 15.25 -3.58 27.15
C LEU A 76 15.04 -4.91 27.89
N GLU A 77 15.10 -4.92 29.22
CA GLU A 77 14.84 -6.11 30.03
C GLU A 77 13.41 -6.64 29.81
N LEU A 78 12.40 -5.76 29.75
CA LEU A 78 11.02 -6.15 29.43
C LEU A 78 10.92 -6.82 28.06
N TYR A 79 11.58 -6.30 27.03
CA TYR A 79 11.61 -6.94 25.71
C TYR A 79 12.28 -8.31 25.74
N ASN A 80 13.41 -8.44 26.46
CA ASN A 80 14.10 -9.71 26.62
C ASN A 80 13.22 -10.74 27.34
N SER A 81 12.65 -10.38 28.50
CA SER A 81 11.78 -11.29 29.26
C SER A 81 10.51 -11.66 28.50
N ALA A 82 9.88 -10.71 27.80
CA ALA A 82 8.73 -11.00 26.97
C ALA A 82 9.08 -12.00 25.85
N CYS A 83 10.13 -11.71 25.07
CA CYS A 83 10.43 -12.50 23.87
C CYS A 83 11.10 -13.85 24.16
N PHE A 84 11.91 -13.96 25.22
CA PHE A 84 12.73 -15.16 25.46
C PHE A 84 12.28 -16.01 26.65
N GLU A 85 11.33 -15.53 27.45
CA GLU A 85 10.86 -16.25 28.64
C GLU A 85 9.33 -16.41 28.66
N TRP A 86 8.61 -15.29 28.76
CA TRP A 86 7.18 -15.29 29.09
C TRP A 86 6.31 -15.69 27.90
N ASP A 87 6.45 -15.01 26.76
CA ASP A 87 5.56 -15.23 25.63
C ASP A 87 5.80 -16.59 24.96
N PRO A 88 7.04 -17.06 24.66
CA PRO A 88 7.23 -18.39 24.10
C PRO A 88 6.57 -19.49 24.94
N THR A 89 6.74 -19.41 26.27
CA THR A 89 6.16 -20.36 27.22
C THR A 89 4.63 -20.30 27.19
N TYR A 90 4.07 -19.09 27.26
CA TYR A 90 2.63 -18.87 27.24
C TYR A 90 1.97 -19.34 25.94
N PHE A 91 2.55 -19.00 24.79
CA PHE A 91 2.01 -19.38 23.48
C PHE A 91 2.11 -20.88 23.24
N LYS A 92 3.23 -21.52 23.60
CA LYS A 92 3.40 -22.98 23.51
C LYS A 92 2.36 -23.72 24.36
N ALA A 93 2.16 -23.29 25.61
CA ALA A 93 1.13 -23.85 26.48
C ALA A 93 -0.29 -23.63 25.91
N THR A 94 -0.55 -22.46 25.33
CA THR A 94 -1.85 -22.13 24.73
C THR A 94 -2.13 -23.00 23.50
N ILE A 95 -1.18 -23.17 22.59
CA ILE A 95 -1.31 -24.06 21.42
C ILE A 95 -1.59 -25.49 21.87
N ASN A 96 -0.82 -26.01 22.84
CA ASN A 96 -1.04 -27.37 23.36
C ASN A 96 -2.44 -27.55 23.96
N SER A 97 -2.94 -26.55 24.69
CA SER A 97 -4.31 -26.57 25.23
C SER A 97 -5.37 -26.50 24.14
N LEU A 98 -5.18 -25.71 23.09
CA LEU A 98 -6.10 -25.63 21.94
C LEU A 98 -6.16 -26.96 21.18
N LYS A 99 -4.99 -27.53 20.86
CA LYS A 99 -4.87 -28.84 20.21
C LYS A 99 -5.64 -29.93 20.94
N GLN A 100 -5.50 -30.00 22.27
CA GLN A 100 -6.25 -30.95 23.09
C GLN A 100 -7.77 -30.69 23.04
N ARG A 101 -8.19 -29.43 23.19
CA ARG A 101 -9.62 -29.07 23.19
C ARG A 101 -10.31 -29.30 21.86
N PHE A 102 -9.58 -29.17 20.75
CA PHE A 102 -10.11 -29.35 19.40
C PHE A 102 -9.80 -30.72 18.80
N ASN A 103 -9.26 -31.65 19.62
CA ASN A 103 -8.86 -32.99 19.21
C ASN A 103 -7.88 -33.02 18.02
N GLN A 104 -6.99 -32.03 17.94
CA GLN A 104 -5.96 -31.91 16.91
C GLN A 104 -4.65 -32.53 17.42
N SER A 105 -4.35 -33.76 16.98
CA SER A 105 -3.17 -34.51 17.43
C SER A 105 -1.96 -34.39 16.50
N ARG A 106 -2.17 -33.97 15.25
CA ARG A 106 -1.16 -33.90 14.19
C ARG A 106 -1.37 -32.63 13.38
N GLY A 107 -0.34 -32.28 12.61
CA GLY A 107 -0.36 -31.12 11.73
C GLY A 107 0.31 -29.90 12.36
N VAL A 108 0.34 -28.84 11.56
CA VAL A 108 0.88 -27.54 11.92
C VAL A 108 -0.24 -26.72 12.55
N HIS A 109 0.08 -26.07 13.67
CA HIS A 109 -0.83 -25.11 14.28
C HIS A 109 -0.14 -23.79 14.54
N ILE A 110 -0.86 -22.71 14.32
CA ILE A 110 -0.34 -21.34 14.42
C ILE A 110 -1.26 -20.55 15.36
N LEU A 111 -0.67 -19.90 16.35
CA LEU A 111 -1.34 -18.93 17.21
C LEU A 111 -0.72 -17.57 16.99
N GLN A 112 -1.55 -16.61 16.59
CA GLN A 112 -1.15 -15.23 16.37
C GLN A 112 -1.81 -14.32 17.39
N ARG A 113 -1.12 -13.24 17.75
CA ARG A 113 -1.65 -12.17 18.57
C ARG A 113 -1.26 -10.82 17.98
N VAL A 114 -2.22 -9.91 17.91
CA VAL A 114 -1.98 -8.49 17.65
C VAL A 114 -2.51 -7.72 18.84
N THR A 115 -1.63 -7.01 19.54
CA THR A 115 -1.97 -6.24 20.75
C THR A 115 -1.32 -4.87 20.71
N GLY A 116 -1.96 -3.85 21.26
CA GLY A 116 -1.43 -2.50 21.16
C GLY A 116 -2.45 -1.41 21.43
N CYS A 117 -2.14 -0.20 20.98
CA CYS A 117 -3.04 0.94 21.06
C CYS A 117 -2.93 1.84 19.82
N GLU A 118 -4.01 2.52 19.53
CA GLU A 118 -4.04 3.71 18.67
C GLU A 118 -4.20 4.94 19.55
N TRP A 119 -3.55 6.03 19.16
CA TRP A 119 -3.62 7.33 19.81
C TRP A 119 -3.90 8.40 18.77
N ASP A 120 -4.96 9.17 19.00
CA ASP A 120 -5.32 10.35 18.24
C ASP A 120 -4.70 11.57 18.92
N ASP A 121 -3.75 12.22 18.25
CA ASP A 121 -2.95 13.31 18.82
C ASP A 121 -3.71 14.64 18.92
N GLU A 122 -4.80 14.80 18.19
CA GLU A 122 -5.68 15.97 18.22
C GLU A 122 -6.70 15.90 19.36
N THR A 123 -7.39 14.76 19.49
CA THR A 123 -8.47 14.55 20.47
C THR A 123 -7.97 13.96 21.79
N GLY A 124 -6.79 13.33 21.78
CA GLY A 124 -6.27 12.56 22.89
C GLY A 124 -6.93 11.19 23.07
N GLU A 125 -7.81 10.77 22.15
CA GLU A 125 -8.48 9.47 22.23
C GLU A 125 -7.46 8.32 22.15
N ILE A 126 -7.66 7.31 22.99
CA ILE A 126 -6.84 6.09 23.02
C ILE A 126 -7.75 4.89 22.76
N ILE A 127 -7.39 4.07 21.79
CA ILE A 127 -8.10 2.84 21.45
C ILE A 127 -7.14 1.66 21.65
N GLY A 128 -7.36 0.91 22.73
CA GLY A 128 -6.60 -0.31 23.01
C GLY A 128 -7.19 -1.55 22.35
N PHE A 129 -6.34 -2.44 21.83
CA PHE A 129 -6.77 -3.71 21.23
C PHE A 129 -5.87 -4.88 21.63
N ASN A 130 -6.47 -6.06 21.73
CA ASN A 130 -5.77 -7.33 21.92
C ASN A 130 -6.59 -8.43 21.25
N GLN A 131 -6.06 -9.00 20.19
CA GLN A 131 -6.74 -9.95 19.31
C GLN A 131 -5.87 -11.17 19.11
N TYR A 132 -6.49 -12.35 19.10
CA TYR A 132 -5.83 -13.62 18.83
C TYR A 132 -6.47 -14.28 17.60
N GLY A 133 -5.62 -14.84 16.74
CA GLY A 133 -5.99 -15.71 15.63
C GLY A 133 -5.41 -17.12 15.83
N TYR A 134 -6.15 -18.14 15.41
CA TYR A 134 -5.72 -19.53 15.49
C TYR A 134 -5.92 -20.23 14.14
N ASP A 135 -4.86 -20.86 13.61
CA ASP A 135 -4.83 -21.51 12.29
C ASP A 135 -5.32 -20.60 11.14
N GLY A 136 -4.98 -19.31 11.23
CA GLY A 136 -5.30 -18.29 10.21
C GLY A 136 -6.68 -17.65 10.34
N GLU A 137 -7.45 -17.97 11.38
CA GLU A 137 -8.81 -17.47 11.58
C GLU A 137 -8.96 -16.70 12.90
N ASP A 138 -9.83 -15.69 12.92
CA ASP A 138 -10.17 -14.94 14.13
C ASP A 138 -10.65 -15.88 15.25
N PHE A 139 -10.00 -15.78 16.41
CA PHE A 139 -10.26 -16.67 17.52
C PHE A 139 -10.92 -15.97 18.71
N ILE A 140 -10.28 -14.96 19.28
CA ILE A 140 -10.81 -14.22 20.43
C ILE A 140 -10.20 -12.81 20.53
N SER A 141 -10.99 -11.82 20.88
CA SER A 141 -10.54 -10.43 21.06
C SER A 141 -11.05 -9.81 22.34
N ILE A 142 -10.36 -8.79 22.86
CA ILE A 142 -10.82 -8.04 24.03
C ILE A 142 -11.82 -6.95 23.64
N ASP A 143 -12.86 -6.77 24.44
CA ASP A 143 -13.74 -5.60 24.41
C ASP A 143 -13.57 -4.82 25.73
N LEU A 144 -12.81 -3.73 25.65
CA LEU A 144 -12.54 -2.87 26.79
C LEU A 144 -13.78 -2.11 27.26
N LYS A 145 -14.80 -1.91 26.41
CA LYS A 145 -16.02 -1.18 26.77
C LYS A 145 -16.90 -2.01 27.70
N THR A 146 -17.03 -3.30 27.43
CA THR A 146 -17.83 -4.21 28.26
C THR A 146 -16.99 -4.98 29.29
N GLU A 147 -15.67 -4.82 29.27
CA GLU A 147 -14.71 -5.58 30.08
C GLU A 147 -14.89 -7.10 29.92
N THR A 148 -15.13 -7.54 28.69
CA THR A 148 -15.28 -8.95 28.33
C THR A 148 -14.45 -9.30 27.09
N TRP A 149 -14.38 -10.59 26.77
CA TRP A 149 -13.78 -11.07 25.52
C TRP A 149 -14.86 -11.37 24.48
N ILE A 150 -14.61 -11.11 23.21
CA ILE A 150 -15.49 -11.48 22.09
C ILE A 150 -14.97 -12.79 21.49
N ALA A 151 -15.86 -13.78 21.39
CA ALA A 151 -15.59 -15.08 20.80
C ALA A 151 -16.37 -15.22 19.48
N PRO A 152 -15.79 -14.89 18.31
CA PRO A 152 -16.47 -15.00 17.03
C PRO A 152 -16.82 -16.45 16.64
N LYS A 153 -16.12 -17.43 17.21
CA LYS A 153 -16.33 -18.87 16.94
C LYS A 153 -16.74 -19.63 18.19
N GLN A 154 -17.57 -20.66 18.00
CA GLN A 154 -18.02 -21.53 19.09
C GLN A 154 -16.85 -22.19 19.84
N GLN A 155 -15.78 -22.53 19.13
CA GLN A 155 -14.54 -23.09 19.68
C GLN A 155 -13.86 -22.18 20.71
N ALA A 156 -14.06 -20.85 20.63
CA ALA A 156 -13.46 -19.87 21.53
C ALA A 156 -14.30 -19.60 22.79
N VAL A 157 -15.57 -20.02 22.85
CA VAL A 157 -16.50 -19.71 23.95
C VAL A 157 -15.96 -20.18 25.31
N ILE A 158 -15.36 -21.37 25.37
CA ILE A 158 -14.76 -21.88 26.61
C ILE A 158 -13.60 -20.99 27.07
N THR A 159 -12.78 -20.49 26.13
CA THR A 159 -11.69 -19.54 26.44
C THR A 159 -12.27 -18.22 26.97
N LYS A 160 -13.28 -17.67 26.29
CA LYS A 160 -14.00 -16.45 26.72
C LYS A 160 -14.49 -16.58 28.16
N LEU A 161 -15.25 -17.62 28.49
CA LEU A 161 -15.80 -17.80 29.84
C LEU A 161 -14.72 -17.84 30.92
N ARG A 162 -13.61 -18.54 30.65
CA ARG A 162 -12.46 -18.60 31.56
C ARG A 162 -11.78 -17.23 31.72
N TRP A 163 -11.59 -16.50 30.63
CA TRP A 163 -10.89 -15.22 30.66
C TRP A 163 -11.76 -14.08 31.22
N ASP A 164 -13.07 -14.08 30.97
CA ASP A 164 -14.04 -13.14 31.56
C ASP A 164 -14.12 -13.27 33.08
N THR A 165 -13.96 -14.50 33.60
CA THR A 165 -13.93 -14.78 35.04
C THR A 165 -12.61 -14.34 35.68
N ASN A 166 -11.53 -14.23 34.89
CA ASN A 166 -10.22 -13.82 35.39
C ASN A 166 -10.07 -12.28 35.40
N LYS A 167 -10.57 -11.66 36.46
CA LYS A 167 -10.51 -10.20 36.64
C LYS A 167 -9.09 -9.64 36.71
N ALA A 168 -8.12 -10.40 37.22
CA ALA A 168 -6.72 -9.99 37.23
C ALA A 168 -6.15 -9.85 35.80
N ARG A 169 -6.47 -10.82 34.92
CA ARG A 169 -6.11 -10.75 33.49
C ARG A 169 -6.75 -9.54 32.81
N MET A 170 -8.03 -9.26 33.06
CA MET A 170 -8.70 -8.10 32.48
C MET A 170 -8.01 -6.79 32.91
N LYS A 171 -7.76 -6.61 34.21
CA LYS A 171 -7.09 -5.42 34.74
C LYS A 171 -5.67 -5.25 34.20
N TYR A 172 -4.92 -6.35 34.07
CA TYR A 172 -3.60 -6.34 33.45
C TYR A 172 -3.67 -5.84 31.99
N ASN A 173 -4.59 -6.39 31.18
CA ASN A 173 -4.76 -5.94 29.80
C ASN A 173 -5.18 -4.46 29.73
N GLN A 174 -6.15 -4.02 30.54
CA GLN A 174 -6.56 -2.61 30.59
C GLN A 174 -5.37 -1.68 30.86
N ASN A 175 -4.55 -2.00 31.85
CA ASN A 175 -3.39 -1.18 32.20
C ASN A 175 -2.39 -1.06 31.04
N PHE A 176 -2.07 -2.18 30.37
CA PHE A 176 -1.17 -2.14 29.22
C PHE A 176 -1.77 -1.37 28.03
N LEU A 177 -3.03 -1.64 27.69
CA LEU A 177 -3.67 -1.14 26.49
C LEU A 177 -4.08 0.34 26.58
N THR A 178 -4.27 0.88 27.78
CA THR A 178 -4.78 2.25 27.99
C THR A 178 -3.80 3.19 28.69
N VAL A 179 -2.73 2.66 29.29
CA VAL A 179 -1.72 3.47 30.01
C VAL A 179 -0.32 3.22 29.45
N ILE A 180 0.20 1.99 29.60
CA ILE A 180 1.61 1.70 29.28
C ILE A 180 1.91 1.83 27.79
N TYR A 181 1.13 1.18 26.91
CA TYR A 181 1.37 1.26 25.46
C TYR A 181 1.21 2.68 24.91
N PRO A 182 0.21 3.48 25.32
CA PRO A 182 0.14 4.88 24.93
C PRO A 182 1.35 5.71 25.39
N GLU A 183 1.86 5.49 26.60
CA GLU A 183 3.07 6.16 27.10
C GLU A 183 4.30 5.78 26.27
N TRP A 184 4.46 4.48 25.97
CA TRP A 184 5.54 4.00 25.10
C TRP A 184 5.43 4.53 23.68
N LEU A 185 4.21 4.58 23.12
CA LEU A 185 3.97 5.14 21.79
C LEU A 185 4.42 6.60 21.73
N LYS A 186 4.05 7.43 22.71
CA LYS A 186 4.48 8.83 22.79
C LYS A 186 6.00 8.96 22.90
N MET A 187 6.62 8.15 23.76
CA MET A 187 8.08 8.09 23.89
C MET A 187 8.76 7.72 22.56
N TYR A 188 8.26 6.71 21.85
CA TYR A 188 8.82 6.31 20.56
C TYR A 188 8.66 7.40 19.49
N LEU A 189 7.53 8.09 19.47
CA LEU A 189 7.30 9.23 18.57
C LEU A 189 8.27 10.38 18.86
N ASP A 190 8.59 10.63 20.14
CA ASP A 190 9.55 11.65 20.54
C ASP A 190 10.99 11.29 20.11
N TYR A 191 11.43 10.05 20.38
CA TYR A 191 12.77 9.57 19.96
C TYR A 191 12.90 9.47 18.44
N GLY A 192 11.86 8.94 17.78
CA GLY A 192 11.82 8.67 16.35
C GLY A 192 11.33 9.85 15.50
N ARG A 193 11.07 11.02 16.09
CA ARG A 193 10.40 12.17 15.47
C ARG A 193 10.89 12.52 14.07
N SER A 194 12.20 12.59 13.88
CA SER A 194 12.81 12.94 12.58
C SER A 194 12.58 11.90 11.49
N SER A 195 12.29 10.65 11.86
CA SER A 195 12.07 9.53 10.94
C SER A 195 10.60 9.16 10.79
N LEU A 196 9.83 9.10 11.88
CA LEU A 196 8.44 8.67 11.90
C LEU A 196 7.48 9.80 11.47
N LEU A 197 7.80 11.04 11.84
CA LEU A 197 6.96 12.21 11.56
C LEU A 197 7.49 13.04 10.39
N ARG A 198 8.39 12.47 9.57
CA ARG A 198 8.83 13.13 8.34
C ARG A 198 7.68 13.14 7.32
N THR A 199 7.67 14.16 6.49
CA THR A 199 6.72 14.27 5.39
C THR A 199 7.52 14.55 4.13
N GLU A 200 7.34 13.70 3.13
CA GLU A 200 7.95 13.84 1.82
C GLU A 200 6.83 13.89 0.79
N LEU A 201 6.76 14.96 0.01
CA LEU A 201 5.76 15.12 -1.05
C LEU A 201 6.25 14.45 -2.33
N PRO A 202 5.37 13.82 -3.12
CA PRO A 202 5.80 13.15 -4.34
C PRO A 202 6.18 14.15 -5.43
N SER A 203 7.00 13.66 -6.36
CA SER A 203 6.96 14.12 -7.73
C SER A 203 5.85 13.39 -8.48
N VAL A 204 4.94 14.16 -9.10
CA VAL A 204 3.86 13.61 -9.94
C VAL A 204 4.19 13.78 -11.42
N SER A 205 3.98 12.73 -12.21
CA SER A 205 4.26 12.72 -13.66
C SER A 205 3.18 11.97 -14.42
N LEU A 206 2.84 12.48 -15.61
CA LEU A 206 1.95 11.80 -16.54
C LEU A 206 2.79 11.02 -17.55
N LEU A 207 2.57 9.72 -17.64
CA LEU A 207 3.32 8.80 -18.48
C LEU A 207 2.39 8.14 -19.48
N GLN A 208 2.85 7.96 -20.72
CA GLN A 208 2.11 7.21 -21.73
C GLN A 208 3.07 6.39 -22.58
N LYS A 209 2.80 5.09 -22.73
CA LYS A 209 3.69 4.18 -23.49
C LYS A 209 3.57 4.39 -25.00
N THR A 210 2.35 4.49 -25.51
CA THR A 210 2.00 4.75 -26.91
C THR A 210 0.77 5.65 -26.97
N PRO A 211 0.47 6.33 -28.09
CA PRO A 211 -0.71 7.21 -28.20
C PRO A 211 -2.06 6.53 -27.93
N SER A 212 -2.12 5.19 -28.08
CA SER A 212 -3.30 4.37 -27.79
C SER A 212 -3.30 3.75 -26.38
N SER A 213 -2.21 3.88 -25.64
CA SER A 213 -2.13 3.38 -24.26
C SER A 213 -2.88 4.31 -23.31
N PRO A 214 -3.42 3.79 -22.20
CA PRO A 214 -3.86 4.60 -21.08
C PRO A 214 -2.77 5.59 -20.63
N VAL A 215 -3.19 6.74 -20.10
CA VAL A 215 -2.29 7.70 -19.48
C VAL A 215 -2.16 7.35 -18.01
N SER A 216 -0.94 7.04 -17.59
CA SER A 216 -0.62 6.73 -16.21
C SER A 216 -0.25 8.00 -15.46
N CYS A 217 -0.94 8.30 -14.37
CA CYS A 217 -0.47 9.27 -13.40
C CYS A 217 0.39 8.55 -12.36
N LEU A 218 1.67 8.86 -12.30
CA LEU A 218 2.62 8.29 -11.35
C LEU A 218 2.98 9.33 -10.29
N ALA A 219 2.78 8.99 -9.02
CA ALA A 219 3.31 9.73 -7.88
C ALA A 219 4.44 8.90 -7.24
N THR A 220 5.63 9.48 -7.06
CA THR A 220 6.78 8.79 -6.46
C THR A 220 7.59 9.72 -5.56
N GLY A 221 8.21 9.15 -4.52
CA GLY A 221 9.03 9.90 -3.56
C GLY A 221 8.23 10.46 -2.39
N PHE A 222 7.09 9.85 -2.05
CA PHE A 222 6.26 10.32 -0.94
C PHE A 222 6.42 9.49 0.34
N TYR A 223 6.22 10.12 1.49
CA TYR A 223 6.17 9.47 2.80
C TYR A 223 5.23 10.28 3.73
N PRO A 224 4.36 9.64 4.53
CA PRO A 224 4.21 8.19 4.73
C PRO A 224 3.50 7.47 3.57
N HIS A 225 3.37 6.15 3.66
CA HIS A 225 2.65 5.32 2.66
C HIS A 225 1.13 5.56 2.62
N ARG A 226 0.56 6.31 3.57
CA ARG A 226 -0.87 6.63 3.61
C ARG A 226 -1.16 7.79 2.68
N ALA A 227 -1.51 7.48 1.44
CA ALA A 227 -1.82 8.45 0.39
C ALA A 227 -2.97 7.98 -0.50
N SER A 228 -3.58 8.93 -1.21
CA SER A 228 -4.57 8.68 -2.26
C SER A 228 -4.09 9.31 -3.57
N LEU A 229 -4.37 8.63 -4.68
CA LEU A 229 -4.15 9.11 -6.03
C LEU A 229 -5.39 8.81 -6.84
N VAL A 230 -6.01 9.84 -7.42
CA VAL A 230 -7.27 9.71 -8.15
C VAL A 230 -7.26 10.54 -9.42
N TRP A 231 -8.05 10.12 -10.41
CA TRP A 231 -8.41 10.97 -11.54
C TRP A 231 -9.74 11.66 -11.27
N ARG A 232 -9.82 12.94 -11.62
CA ARG A 232 -11.07 13.69 -11.63
C ARG A 232 -11.36 14.23 -13.02
N LYS A 233 -12.64 14.45 -13.29
CA LYS A 233 -13.15 15.18 -14.44
C LYS A 233 -14.05 16.31 -13.95
N ASP A 234 -13.77 17.54 -14.35
CA ASP A 234 -14.53 18.72 -13.96
C ASP A 234 -14.72 18.85 -12.43
N GLY A 235 -13.77 18.33 -11.65
CA GLY A 235 -13.78 18.33 -10.19
C GLY A 235 -14.42 17.11 -9.52
N GLU A 236 -15.02 16.18 -10.26
CA GLU A 236 -15.61 14.95 -9.74
C GLU A 236 -14.67 13.75 -9.93
N GLU A 237 -14.53 12.91 -8.90
CA GLU A 237 -13.70 11.69 -8.94
C GLU A 237 -14.27 10.65 -9.92
N LEU A 238 -13.39 10.03 -10.71
CA LEU A 238 -13.71 8.97 -11.63
C LEU A 238 -13.46 7.61 -10.99
N HIS A 239 -14.44 6.72 -11.11
CA HIS A 239 -14.34 5.32 -10.68
C HIS A 239 -14.43 4.33 -11.86
N GLU A 240 -14.88 4.78 -13.03
CA GLU A 240 -14.92 4.00 -14.26
C GLU A 240 -13.75 4.43 -15.18
N GLU A 241 -13.27 3.51 -16.02
CA GLU A 241 -12.16 3.75 -16.97
C GLU A 241 -10.81 4.08 -16.31
N VAL A 242 -10.71 3.88 -14.99
CA VAL A 242 -9.50 4.03 -14.19
C VAL A 242 -9.04 2.67 -13.64
N ASP A 243 -7.73 2.47 -13.59
CA ASP A 243 -7.11 1.30 -12.97
C ASP A 243 -6.09 1.76 -11.90
N HIS A 244 -6.32 1.36 -10.65
CA HIS A 244 -5.51 1.77 -9.51
C HIS A 244 -4.39 0.76 -9.27
N GLY A 245 -3.14 1.24 -9.33
CA GLY A 245 -1.98 0.49 -8.90
C GLY A 245 -1.86 0.42 -7.38
N GLU A 246 -1.03 -0.51 -6.92
CA GLU A 246 -0.67 -0.66 -5.51
C GLU A 246 0.34 0.43 -5.08
N ILE A 247 0.42 0.66 -3.76
CA ILE A 247 1.49 1.47 -3.17
C ILE A 247 2.72 0.60 -3.00
N LEU A 248 3.80 0.96 -3.68
CA LEU A 248 5.05 0.21 -3.72
C LEU A 248 6.16 0.97 -2.97
N PRO A 249 7.01 0.27 -2.20
CA PRO A 249 8.14 0.89 -1.52
C PRO A 249 9.29 1.20 -2.49
N ASN A 250 10.01 2.29 -2.21
CA ASN A 250 11.27 2.67 -2.86
C ASN A 250 12.47 2.30 -1.97
N HIS A 251 13.66 2.23 -2.59
CA HIS A 251 14.93 1.89 -1.90
C HIS A 251 15.38 2.93 -0.85
N ASP A 252 14.91 4.17 -0.97
CA ASP A 252 15.21 5.29 -0.06
C ASP A 252 14.22 5.39 1.12
N GLY A 253 13.28 4.43 1.21
CA GLY A 253 12.25 4.41 2.24
C GLY A 253 11.06 5.33 1.98
N THR A 254 10.94 5.87 0.76
CA THR A 254 9.72 6.54 0.28
C THR A 254 8.82 5.53 -0.45
N PHE A 255 7.68 5.99 -0.96
CA PHE A 255 6.70 5.17 -1.68
C PHE A 255 6.39 5.75 -3.06
N GLN A 256 5.80 4.89 -3.90
CA GLN A 256 5.27 5.25 -5.20
C GLN A 256 3.93 4.55 -5.47
N MET A 257 3.10 5.16 -6.29
CA MET A 257 1.85 4.56 -6.77
C MET A 257 1.43 5.19 -8.09
N SER A 258 0.57 4.51 -8.85
CA SER A 258 0.05 5.03 -10.11
C SER A 258 -1.44 4.74 -10.29
N VAL A 259 -2.11 5.58 -11.08
CA VAL A 259 -3.47 5.33 -11.57
C VAL A 259 -3.54 5.60 -13.06
N ASP A 260 -3.98 4.61 -13.80
CA ASP A 260 -4.07 4.64 -15.26
C ASP A 260 -5.48 5.07 -15.68
N LEU A 261 -5.56 6.04 -16.61
CA LEU A 261 -6.81 6.52 -17.19
C LEU A 261 -6.90 6.14 -18.65
N ASN A 262 -7.98 5.46 -19.03
CA ASN A 262 -8.27 5.14 -20.42
C ASN A 262 -8.99 6.31 -21.10
N LEU A 263 -8.41 6.81 -22.20
CA LEU A 263 -8.95 7.95 -22.96
C LEU A 263 -9.34 7.57 -24.40
N SER A 264 -9.49 6.27 -24.68
CA SER A 264 -9.77 5.76 -26.04
C SER A 264 -11.04 6.36 -26.66
N SER A 265 -12.01 6.77 -25.84
CA SER A 265 -13.28 7.38 -26.23
C SER A 265 -13.29 8.91 -26.17
N VAL A 266 -12.20 9.55 -25.72
CA VAL A 266 -12.14 10.98 -25.37
C VAL A 266 -11.28 11.74 -26.38
N THR A 267 -11.82 12.86 -26.88
CA THR A 267 -11.08 13.73 -27.80
C THR A 267 -9.95 14.47 -27.06
N PRO A 268 -8.78 14.69 -27.68
CA PRO A 268 -7.67 15.43 -27.05
C PRO A 268 -8.03 16.83 -26.54
N GLU A 269 -9.04 17.47 -27.15
CA GLU A 269 -9.54 18.78 -26.74
C GLU A 269 -10.20 18.75 -25.34
N ASP A 270 -10.85 17.63 -25.01
CA ASP A 270 -11.51 17.41 -23.71
C ASP A 270 -10.54 16.99 -22.61
N TRP A 271 -9.27 16.69 -22.91
CA TRP A 271 -8.31 16.20 -21.91
C TRP A 271 -8.06 17.20 -20.78
N THR A 272 -8.13 18.50 -21.07
CA THR A 272 -7.93 19.58 -20.08
C THR A 272 -8.97 19.61 -18.96
N ARG A 273 -10.08 18.89 -19.14
CA ARG A 273 -11.12 18.70 -18.12
C ARG A 273 -10.74 17.66 -17.07
N TYR A 274 -9.67 16.91 -17.31
CA TYR A 274 -9.18 15.86 -16.42
C TYR A 274 -7.98 16.34 -15.63
N ASP A 275 -7.95 16.01 -14.34
CA ASP A 275 -6.78 16.19 -13.49
C ASP A 275 -6.52 14.97 -12.62
N CYS A 276 -5.24 14.69 -12.39
CA CYS A 276 -4.80 13.71 -11.43
C CYS A 276 -4.50 14.41 -10.11
N VAL A 277 -5.03 13.89 -9.01
CA VAL A 277 -4.93 14.48 -7.68
C VAL A 277 -4.27 13.51 -6.74
N PHE A 278 -3.17 13.96 -6.14
CA PHE A 278 -2.49 13.24 -5.07
C PHE A 278 -2.80 13.91 -3.72
N GLN A 279 -3.15 13.10 -2.73
CA GLN A 279 -3.44 13.53 -1.37
C GLN A 279 -2.59 12.71 -0.40
N LEU A 280 -1.83 13.39 0.47
CA LEU A 280 -0.99 12.74 1.47
C LEU A 280 -1.63 12.86 2.85
N SER A 281 -1.68 11.76 3.60
CA SER A 281 -2.14 11.79 4.98
C SER A 281 -1.35 12.80 5.81
N GLY A 282 -2.06 13.63 6.58
CA GLY A 282 -1.45 14.66 7.43
C GLY A 282 -1.05 15.95 6.69
N VAL A 283 -1.25 16.03 5.37
CA VAL A 283 -1.03 17.24 4.57
C VAL A 283 -2.38 17.77 4.08
N LYS A 284 -2.60 19.09 4.22
CA LYS A 284 -3.87 19.71 3.84
C LYS A 284 -3.95 20.04 2.35
N GLU A 285 -2.81 20.31 1.74
CA GLU A 285 -2.72 20.71 0.34
C GLU A 285 -2.63 19.49 -0.58
N ASP A 286 -3.57 19.41 -1.53
CA ASP A 286 -3.56 18.42 -2.61
C ASP A 286 -2.56 18.82 -3.71
N ILE A 287 -1.92 17.84 -4.33
CA ILE A 287 -1.10 18.05 -5.53
C ILE A 287 -1.94 17.72 -6.77
N VAL A 288 -2.29 18.74 -7.54
CA VAL A 288 -3.13 18.62 -8.74
C VAL A 288 -2.29 18.71 -10.01
N THR A 289 -2.36 17.68 -10.84
CA THR A 289 -1.67 17.58 -12.14
C THR A 289 -2.71 17.49 -13.26
N LYS A 290 -2.94 18.61 -13.95
CA LYS A 290 -3.80 18.66 -15.14
C LYS A 290 -3.28 17.79 -16.27
N LEU A 291 -4.19 17.11 -16.94
CA LEU A 291 -3.89 16.33 -18.14
C LEU A 291 -3.76 17.27 -19.35
N GLU A 292 -2.51 17.47 -19.75
CA GLU A 292 -2.15 18.28 -20.92
C GLU A 292 -1.16 17.49 -21.78
N LYS A 293 -1.35 17.51 -23.09
CA LYS A 293 -0.60 16.65 -24.03
C LYS A 293 0.91 16.87 -23.98
N ASP A 294 1.35 18.11 -23.74
CA ASP A 294 2.75 18.50 -23.62
C ASP A 294 3.39 18.11 -22.28
N ARG A 295 2.58 17.83 -21.26
CA ARG A 295 3.03 17.34 -19.95
C ARG A 295 3.21 15.82 -19.91
N ILE A 296 2.64 15.09 -20.88
CA ILE A 296 2.76 13.63 -20.97
C ILE A 296 4.16 13.26 -21.45
N ARG A 297 4.85 12.45 -20.66
CA ARG A 297 6.14 11.87 -21.02
C ARG A 297 5.93 10.53 -21.72
N THR A 298 6.48 10.43 -22.93
CA THR A 298 6.49 9.19 -23.72
C THR A 298 7.93 8.82 -24.09
N ASN A 299 8.22 7.53 -24.11
CA ASN A 299 9.48 6.99 -24.59
C ASN A 299 9.44 6.68 -26.10
N GLU A 300 8.36 7.07 -26.79
CA GLU A 300 8.25 6.86 -28.23
C GLU A 300 9.32 7.67 -28.96
N VAL A 301 10.21 6.95 -29.65
CA VAL A 301 11.20 7.54 -30.54
C VAL A 301 10.43 8.29 -31.61
N LYS A 302 10.56 9.63 -31.64
CA LYS A 302 9.99 10.44 -32.73
C LYS A 302 10.39 9.78 -34.05
N PRO A 303 9.45 9.51 -34.98
CA PRO A 303 9.81 8.92 -36.26
C PRO A 303 10.87 9.82 -36.89
N SER A 304 12.08 9.29 -37.03
CA SER A 304 13.17 10.04 -37.62
C SER A 304 12.74 10.50 -39.01
N ASN A 305 13.21 11.67 -39.46
CA ASN A 305 13.00 12.14 -40.84
C ASN A 305 13.37 11.08 -41.90
N MET A 306 14.18 10.09 -41.53
CA MET A 306 14.57 8.95 -42.35
C MET A 306 13.37 8.08 -42.75
N THR A 307 12.37 7.86 -41.90
CA THR A 307 11.19 7.05 -42.24
C THR A 307 10.28 7.77 -43.27
N VAL A 308 10.17 9.09 -43.16
CA VAL A 308 9.46 9.94 -44.12
C VAL A 308 10.23 10.02 -45.45
N LEU A 309 11.56 10.14 -45.41
CA LEU A 309 12.41 10.15 -46.60
C LEU A 309 12.37 8.80 -47.34
N VAL A 310 12.38 7.67 -46.62
CA VAL A 310 12.31 6.33 -47.22
C VAL A 310 10.95 6.08 -47.86
N THR A 311 9.86 6.43 -47.17
CA THR A 311 8.51 6.29 -47.75
C THR A 311 8.33 7.17 -48.99
N ALA A 312 8.79 8.42 -48.96
CA ALA A 312 8.78 9.30 -50.13
C ALA A 312 9.62 8.72 -51.29
N ALA A 313 10.82 8.21 -51.02
CA ALA A 313 11.69 7.61 -52.04
C ALA A 313 11.06 6.37 -52.70
N VAL A 314 10.41 5.50 -51.91
CA VAL A 314 9.72 4.31 -52.42
C VAL A 314 8.54 4.69 -53.31
N VAL A 315 7.74 5.69 -52.91
CA VAL A 315 6.62 6.19 -53.72
C VAL A 315 7.12 6.75 -55.05
N VAL A 316 8.19 7.55 -55.03
CA VAL A 316 8.81 8.09 -56.26
C VAL A 316 9.31 6.95 -57.16
N LEU A 317 9.97 5.94 -56.61
CA LEU A 317 10.46 4.79 -57.37
C LEU A 317 9.32 4.01 -58.03
N ALA A 318 8.22 3.79 -57.30
CA ALA A 318 7.03 3.13 -57.81
C ALA A 318 6.40 3.90 -58.97
N LEU A 319 6.29 5.23 -58.87
CA LEU A 319 5.79 6.08 -59.95
C LEU A 319 6.67 6.02 -61.21
N ILE A 320 8.00 5.98 -61.04
CA ILE A 320 8.94 5.83 -62.16
C ILE A 320 8.75 4.47 -62.85
N LEU A 321 8.62 3.39 -62.08
CA LEU A 321 8.40 2.05 -62.63
C LEU A 321 7.07 1.94 -63.38
N ILE A 322 6.00 2.53 -62.84
CA ILE A 322 4.68 2.60 -63.51
C ILE A 322 4.79 3.40 -64.81
N GLY A 323 5.47 4.55 -64.79
CA GLY A 323 5.71 5.37 -65.98
C GLY A 323 6.51 4.63 -67.05
N ALA A 324 7.58 3.92 -66.66
CA ALA A 324 8.39 3.11 -67.56
C ALA A 324 7.60 1.95 -68.17
N ALA A 325 6.81 1.23 -67.37
CA ALA A 325 5.92 0.18 -67.85
C ALA A 325 4.87 0.72 -68.84
N GLY A 326 4.25 1.85 -68.52
CA GLY A 326 3.31 2.55 -69.41
C GLY A 326 3.97 2.97 -70.73
N PHE A 327 5.21 3.48 -70.68
CA PHE A 327 5.98 3.84 -71.87
C PHE A 327 6.35 2.63 -72.74
N ILE A 328 6.73 1.51 -72.13
CA ILE A 328 7.02 0.25 -72.84
C ILE A 328 5.75 -0.28 -73.53
N VAL A 329 4.60 -0.26 -72.85
CA VAL A 329 3.30 -0.67 -73.41
C VAL A 329 2.90 0.26 -74.56
N TYR A 330 3.09 1.58 -74.41
CA TYR A 330 2.83 2.55 -75.48
C TYR A 330 3.70 2.30 -76.72
N LYS A 331 5.01 2.04 -76.55
CA LYS A 331 5.88 1.68 -77.67
C LYS A 331 5.48 0.37 -78.33
N LYS A 332 5.09 -0.66 -77.56
CA LYS A 332 4.57 -1.93 -78.11
C LYS A 332 3.29 -1.73 -78.92
N LYS A 333 2.36 -0.88 -78.47
CA LYS A 333 1.15 -0.54 -79.26
C LYS A 333 1.49 0.19 -80.56
N LYS A 334 2.49 1.08 -80.55
CA LYS A 334 2.92 1.81 -81.74
C LYS A 334 3.62 0.92 -82.78
N ALA A 335 4.33 -0.12 -82.33
CA ALA A 335 4.99 -1.10 -83.19
C ALA A 335 4.02 -2.12 -83.84
N ILE A 336 2.78 -2.21 -83.36
CA ILE A 336 1.73 -3.10 -83.91
C ILE A 336 0.79 -2.33 -84.86
N SER A 337 1.05 -1.06 -85.16
CA SER A 337 0.32 -0.35 -86.22
C SER A 337 0.78 -0.86 -87.59
N PRO A 338 -0.07 -1.54 -88.39
CA PRO A 338 0.35 -2.14 -89.65
C PRO A 338 0.65 -1.05 -90.71
N PRO A 339 1.64 -1.26 -91.60
CA PRO A 339 1.93 -0.32 -92.67
C PRO A 339 0.75 -0.26 -93.67
N SER A 340 0.33 0.96 -94.02
CA SER A 340 -0.64 1.19 -95.09
C SER A 340 -0.05 0.78 -96.43
N CYS A 341 -0.74 -0.10 -97.17
CA CYS A 341 -0.46 -0.38 -98.58
C CYS A 341 -0.45 0.91 -99.41
N LYS A 342 0.61 1.10 -100.20
CA LYS A 342 0.58 1.74 -101.51
C LYS A 342 1.45 0.95 -102.47
#